data_AF-A0A2M7DWZ7-F1
#
_entry.id   AF-A0A2M7DWZ7-F1
#
_cell.length_a   1.000
_cell.length_b   1.000
_cell.length_c   1.000
_cell.angle_alpha   90.00
_cell.angle_beta   90.00
_cell.angle_gamma   90.00
#
_symmetry.space_group_name_H-M   'P 1'
#
loop_
_entity.id
_entity.type
_entity.pdbx_description
1 polymer ?
#
loop_
_entity_poly.entity_id
_entity_poly.type
_entity_poly.pdbx_seq_one_letter_code
_entity_poly.pdbx_strand_id
1 'polypeptide(L)'
;MSYKTEIEMYPDIIRWLENDLKQKYSKQAKKITVLDTHDSDLSNFIIRLNYQKYFPEFTTYQIRQDITGFIEYADKVELVFVECKNETMSLIHLSQIIGYSCIALPFYSILLSPQGMGTTLSKLLQTFNRKDILEFRPKRKIQIIKWDYQKQDIDFMNSVL
;
A
#
# COMPACT_ATOMS: atom_id res chain seq x y z
N MET A 1 22.83 3.19 -6.37
CA MET A 1 21.93 3.51 -7.49
C MET A 1 20.58 3.89 -6.90
N SER A 2 19.79 4.69 -7.60
CA SER A 2 18.43 5.05 -7.20
C SER A 2 17.51 4.80 -8.39
N TYR A 3 16.23 4.56 -8.11
CA TYR A 3 15.20 4.63 -9.14
C TYR A 3 15.15 6.05 -9.71
N LYS A 4 15.00 6.17 -11.02
CA LYS A 4 14.81 7.46 -11.71
C LYS A 4 13.35 7.87 -11.71
N THR A 5 12.44 6.90 -11.78
CA THR A 5 10.99 7.10 -11.77
C THR A 5 10.32 6.18 -10.76
N GLU A 6 9.07 6.48 -10.41
CA GLU A 6 8.26 5.61 -9.53
C GLU A 6 8.02 4.23 -10.16
N ILE A 7 7.74 4.17 -11.46
CA ILE A 7 7.45 2.92 -12.18
C ILE A 7 8.63 1.93 -12.12
N GLU A 8 9.87 2.42 -12.13
CA GLU A 8 11.05 1.57 -11.96
C GLU A 8 11.09 0.85 -10.59
N MET A 9 10.36 1.36 -9.59
CA MET A 9 10.25 0.75 -8.27
C MET A 9 9.33 -0.49 -8.29
N TYR A 10 8.31 -0.48 -9.14
CA TYR A 10 7.17 -1.39 -8.99
C TYR A 10 7.56 -2.88 -9.03
N PRO A 11 8.43 -3.36 -9.93
CA PRO A 11 8.80 -4.78 -9.95
C PRO A 11 9.42 -5.27 -8.63
N ASP A 12 10.23 -4.43 -7.98
CA ASP A 12 10.87 -4.78 -6.71
C ASP A 12 9.87 -4.75 -5.56
N ILE A 13 9.01 -3.73 -5.52
CA ILE A 13 7.97 -3.60 -4.49
C ILE A 13 6.90 -4.69 -4.61
N ILE A 14 6.50 -5.07 -5.83
CA ILE A 14 5.57 -6.19 -6.08
C ILE A 14 6.16 -7.48 -5.53
N ARG A 15 7.43 -7.78 -5.88
CA ARG A 15 8.11 -8.99 -5.41
C ARG A 15 8.22 -9.01 -3.89
N TRP A 16 8.62 -7.89 -3.30
CA TRP A 16 8.75 -7.74 -1.85
C TRP A 16 7.41 -7.93 -1.15
N LEU A 17 6.35 -7.24 -1.58
CA LEU A 17 5.03 -7.32 -0.98
C LEU A 17 4.46 -8.73 -1.11
N GLU A 18 4.62 -9.37 -2.27
CA GLU A 18 4.13 -10.74 -2.46
C GLU A 18 4.81 -11.71 -1.48
N ASN A 19 6.12 -11.59 -1.28
CA ASN A 19 6.87 -12.40 -0.32
C ASN A 19 6.42 -12.14 1.13
N ASP A 20 6.28 -10.87 1.52
CA ASP A 20 5.82 -10.47 2.85
C ASP A 20 4.41 -11.00 3.15
N LEU A 21 3.48 -10.83 2.21
CA LEU A 21 2.12 -11.33 2.32
C LEU A 21 2.08 -12.86 2.41
N LYS A 22 2.86 -13.56 1.58
CA LYS A 22 2.96 -15.03 1.64
C LYS A 22 3.50 -15.49 2.99
N GLN A 23 4.55 -14.84 3.51
CA GLN A 23 5.11 -15.19 4.80
C GLN A 23 4.09 -15.02 5.94
N LYS A 24 3.32 -13.93 5.91
CA LYS A 24 2.35 -13.60 6.97
C LYS A 24 1.04 -14.39 6.88
N TYR A 25 0.53 -14.63 5.68
CA TYR A 25 -0.86 -15.07 5.47
C TYR A 25 -1.03 -16.39 4.74
N SER A 26 0.02 -17.02 4.20
CA SER A 26 -0.09 -18.27 3.41
C SER A 26 -0.76 -19.45 4.12
N LYS A 27 -0.73 -19.49 5.46
CA LYS A 27 -1.40 -20.55 6.23
C LYS A 27 -2.93 -20.46 6.15
N GLN A 28 -3.48 -19.27 5.90
CA GLN A 28 -4.93 -19.01 5.91
C GLN A 28 -5.44 -18.60 4.53
N ALA A 29 -4.60 -17.94 3.72
CA ALA A 29 -4.94 -17.50 2.38
C ALA A 29 -4.97 -18.69 1.40
N LYS A 30 -5.99 -18.73 0.55
CA LYS A 30 -6.08 -19.63 -0.60
C LYS A 30 -5.16 -19.17 -1.72
N LYS A 31 -5.08 -17.86 -1.95
CA LYS A 31 -4.31 -17.26 -3.03
C LYS A 31 -3.86 -15.86 -2.61
N ILE A 32 -2.64 -15.51 -2.99
CA ILE A 32 -2.09 -14.16 -2.85
C ILE A 32 -1.66 -13.71 -4.24
N THR A 33 -2.01 -12.49 -4.61
CA THR A 33 -1.64 -11.89 -5.89
C THR A 33 -1.32 -10.43 -5.67
N VAL A 34 -0.19 -9.97 -6.19
CA VAL A 34 0.21 -8.55 -6.14
C VAL A 34 0.39 -8.07 -7.57
N LEU A 35 -0.27 -6.97 -7.92
CA LEU A 35 -0.32 -6.46 -9.29
C LEU A 35 0.15 -5.01 -9.32
N ASP A 36 0.83 -4.66 -10.40
CA ASP A 36 0.91 -3.28 -10.86
C ASP A 36 -0.51 -2.83 -11.26
N THR A 37 -0.99 -1.75 -10.64
CA THR A 37 -2.34 -1.21 -10.83
C THR A 37 -2.35 0.28 -11.20
N HIS A 38 -1.20 0.88 -11.51
CA HIS A 38 -1.09 2.33 -11.71
C HIS A 38 -1.89 2.88 -12.91
N ASP A 39 -2.10 2.05 -13.94
CA ASP A 39 -2.64 2.46 -15.24
C ASP A 39 -4.16 2.31 -15.38
N SER A 40 -4.84 1.73 -14.38
CA SER A 40 -6.26 1.38 -14.48
C SER A 40 -6.95 1.45 -13.13
N ASP A 41 -8.27 1.65 -13.16
CA ASP A 41 -9.07 1.74 -11.94
C ASP A 41 -9.16 0.36 -11.25
N LEU A 42 -9.11 0.36 -9.92
CA LEU A 42 -9.21 -0.85 -9.08
C LEU A 42 -10.42 -1.73 -9.44
N SER A 43 -11.54 -1.12 -9.83
CA SER A 43 -12.75 -1.82 -10.28
C SER A 43 -12.48 -2.81 -11.42
N ASN A 44 -11.59 -2.46 -12.36
CA ASN A 44 -11.22 -3.30 -13.50
C ASN A 44 -10.44 -4.54 -13.04
N PHE A 45 -9.56 -4.39 -12.06
CA PHE A 45 -8.81 -5.53 -11.50
C PHE A 45 -9.72 -6.47 -10.71
N ILE A 46 -10.69 -5.93 -9.96
CA ILE A 46 -11.71 -6.73 -9.27
C ILE A 46 -12.53 -7.57 -10.27
N ILE A 47 -12.93 -6.99 -11.41
CA ILE A 47 -13.61 -7.72 -12.48
C ILE A 47 -12.71 -8.79 -13.06
N ARG A 48 -11.48 -8.44 -13.45
CA ARG A 48 -10.51 -9.32 -14.10
C ARG A 48 -10.17 -10.55 -13.25
N LEU A 49 -10.11 -10.38 -11.93
CA LEU A 49 -9.83 -11.46 -10.97
C LEU A 49 -11.08 -12.22 -10.51
N ASN A 50 -12.28 -11.83 -10.98
CA ASN A 50 -13.56 -12.41 -10.59
C ASN A 50 -13.89 -12.27 -9.09
N TYR A 51 -13.58 -11.10 -8.50
CA TYR A 51 -13.77 -10.81 -7.07
C TYR A 51 -14.96 -9.90 -6.75
N GLN A 52 -15.81 -9.57 -7.72
CA GLN A 52 -16.97 -8.66 -7.56
C GLN A 52 -17.86 -9.06 -6.38
N LYS A 53 -18.08 -10.36 -6.17
CA LYS A 53 -18.90 -10.88 -5.06
C LYS A 53 -18.38 -10.50 -3.66
N TYR A 54 -17.10 -10.17 -3.53
CA TYR A 54 -16.46 -9.77 -2.28
C TYR A 54 -16.45 -8.25 -2.07
N PHE A 55 -16.69 -7.48 -3.14
CA PHE A 55 -16.64 -6.01 -3.13
C PHE A 55 -17.93 -5.46 -3.74
N PRO A 56 -19.05 -5.38 -3.01
CA PRO A 56 -20.35 -5.00 -3.58
C PRO A 56 -20.36 -3.58 -4.19
N GLU A 57 -19.50 -2.68 -3.68
CA GLU A 57 -19.39 -1.29 -4.12
C GLU A 57 -18.29 -1.06 -5.16
N PHE A 58 -17.74 -2.13 -5.75
CA PHE A 58 -16.56 -2.04 -6.63
C PHE A 58 -16.71 -1.09 -7.82
N THR A 59 -17.95 -0.85 -8.29
CA THR A 59 -18.23 0.10 -9.38
C THR A 59 -17.89 1.55 -9.03
N THR A 60 -17.79 1.87 -7.73
CA THR A 60 -17.37 3.20 -7.24
C THR A 60 -15.86 3.33 -7.09
N TYR A 61 -15.09 2.23 -7.23
CA TYR A 61 -13.65 2.22 -6.98
C TYR A 61 -12.87 2.73 -8.20
N GLN A 62 -13.10 4.01 -8.55
CA GLN A 62 -12.31 4.80 -9.49
C GLN A 62 -11.00 5.26 -8.82
N ILE A 63 -10.24 4.28 -8.35
CA ILE A 63 -9.04 4.46 -7.56
C ILE A 63 -7.88 3.90 -8.38
N ARG A 64 -6.84 4.71 -8.57
CA ARG A 64 -5.58 4.30 -9.19
C ARG A 64 -4.51 4.32 -8.14
N GLN A 65 -4.08 3.14 -7.73
CA GLN A 65 -2.97 2.93 -6.82
C GLN A 65 -1.85 2.28 -7.59
N ASP A 66 -0.61 2.62 -7.25
CA ASP A 66 0.55 2.10 -7.97
C ASP A 66 0.55 0.57 -7.96
N ILE A 67 0.35 -0.03 -6.79
CA ILE A 67 0.36 -1.48 -6.61
C ILE A 67 -0.77 -1.90 -5.68
N THR A 68 -1.44 -3.00 -6.03
CA THR A 68 -2.48 -3.60 -5.20
C THR A 68 -2.19 -5.08 -4.93
N GLY A 69 -2.15 -5.44 -3.65
CA GLY A 69 -2.18 -6.82 -3.17
C GLY A 69 -3.61 -7.30 -2.93
N PHE A 70 -3.89 -8.53 -3.33
CA PHE A 70 -5.12 -9.26 -3.09
C PHE A 70 -4.81 -10.52 -2.28
N ILE A 71 -5.44 -10.66 -1.12
CA ILE A 71 -5.32 -11.84 -0.26
C ILE A 71 -6.69 -12.53 -0.25
N GLU A 72 -6.79 -13.64 -0.97
CA GLU A 72 -8.02 -14.43 -1.07
C GLU A 72 -8.07 -15.46 0.06
N TYR A 73 -9.15 -15.41 0.84
CA TYR A 73 -9.50 -16.38 1.87
C TYR A 73 -10.70 -17.22 1.42
N ALA A 74 -11.25 -18.04 2.32
CA ALA A 74 -12.38 -18.89 1.99
C ALA A 74 -13.65 -18.11 1.64
N ASP A 75 -13.89 -17.01 2.35
CA ASP A 75 -15.14 -16.26 2.41
C ASP A 75 -14.98 -14.77 2.03
N LYS A 76 -13.75 -14.29 1.88
CA LYS A 76 -13.45 -12.89 1.57
C LYS A 76 -12.16 -12.70 0.77
N VAL A 77 -12.00 -11.51 0.20
CA VAL A 77 -10.72 -11.03 -0.33
C VAL A 77 -10.37 -9.73 0.40
N GLU A 78 -9.15 -9.66 0.90
CA GLU A 78 -8.61 -8.43 1.50
C GLU A 78 -7.69 -7.73 0.50
N LEU A 79 -7.75 -6.40 0.46
CA LEU A 79 -6.87 -5.57 -0.37
C LEU A 79 -5.69 -5.05 0.47
N VAL A 80 -4.56 -4.83 -0.17
CA VAL A 80 -3.42 -4.08 0.40
C VAL A 80 -2.98 -3.06 -0.64
N PHE A 81 -2.97 -1.78 -0.28
CA PHE A 81 -2.54 -0.72 -1.20
C PHE A 81 -1.09 -0.37 -0.97
N VAL A 82 -0.37 -0.04 -2.04
CA VAL A 82 0.93 0.61 -1.99
C VAL A 82 0.95 1.80 -2.93
N GLU A 83 1.31 2.94 -2.38
CA GLU A 83 1.64 4.17 -3.10
C GLU A 83 3.16 4.38 -2.99
N CYS A 84 3.84 4.40 -4.13
CA CYS A 84 5.26 4.62 -4.23
C CYS A 84 5.54 6.09 -4.53
N LYS A 85 6.63 6.61 -3.97
CA LYS A 85 7.17 7.93 -4.29
C LYS A 85 8.67 7.80 -4.53
N ASN A 86 9.21 8.41 -5.57
CA ASN A 86 10.66 8.48 -5.81
C ASN A 86 11.31 9.70 -5.12
N GLU A 87 10.50 10.52 -4.46
CA GLU A 87 10.87 11.71 -3.69
C GLU A 87 10.47 11.58 -2.21
N THR A 88 10.79 12.60 -1.40
CA THR A 88 10.40 12.62 0.01
C THR A 88 8.89 12.64 0.19
N MET A 89 8.36 11.79 1.07
CA MET A 89 6.92 11.70 1.30
C MET A 89 6.39 12.94 2.02
N SER A 90 5.26 13.47 1.55
CA SER A 90 4.63 14.69 2.05
C SER A 90 3.26 14.41 2.69
N LEU A 91 2.66 15.43 3.31
CA LEU A 91 1.27 15.34 3.80
C LEU A 91 0.25 15.17 2.65
N ILE A 92 0.57 15.64 1.45
CA ILE A 92 -0.31 15.48 0.27
C ILE A 92 -0.39 13.99 -0.09
N HIS A 93 0.75 13.31 -0.14
CA HIS A 93 0.81 11.87 -0.42
C HIS A 93 0.05 11.07 0.64
N LEU A 94 0.24 11.41 1.93
CA LEU A 94 -0.52 10.79 3.02
C LEU A 94 -2.04 11.03 2.88
N SER A 95 -2.46 12.25 2.53
CA SER A 95 -3.88 12.58 2.39
C SER A 95 -4.54 11.80 1.25
N GLN A 96 -3.82 11.62 0.13
CA GLN A 96 -4.30 10.85 -1.02
C GLN A 96 -4.55 9.39 -0.64
N ILE A 97 -3.57 8.72 -0.04
CA ILE A 97 -3.72 7.31 0.33
C ILE A 97 -4.77 7.12 1.43
N ILE A 98 -4.93 8.07 2.36
CA ILE A 98 -6.06 8.08 3.32
C ILE A 98 -7.40 8.13 2.57
N GLY A 99 -7.53 9.04 1.62
CA GLY A 99 -8.76 9.22 0.82
C GLY A 99 -9.18 7.92 0.14
N TYR A 100 -8.25 7.28 -0.58
CA TYR A 100 -8.52 6.00 -1.23
C TYR A 100 -8.80 4.86 -0.24
N SER A 101 -8.07 4.83 0.88
CA SER A 101 -8.25 3.80 1.90
C SER A 101 -9.60 3.90 2.61
N CYS A 102 -10.14 5.11 2.77
CA CYS A 102 -11.49 5.34 3.30
C CYS A 102 -12.60 4.83 2.37
N ILE A 103 -12.35 4.75 1.06
CA ILE A 103 -13.34 4.33 0.05
C ILE A 103 -13.29 2.81 -0.14
N ALA A 104 -12.12 2.25 -0.46
CA ALA A 104 -11.99 0.82 -0.78
C ALA A 104 -11.69 -0.08 0.42
N LEU A 105 -11.43 0.51 1.60
CA LEU A 105 -11.23 -0.20 2.86
C LEU A 105 -10.21 -1.35 2.78
N PRO A 106 -8.97 -1.11 2.31
CA PRO A 106 -7.94 -2.14 2.31
C PRO A 106 -7.60 -2.58 3.73
N PHE A 107 -7.06 -3.79 3.88
CA PHE A 107 -6.62 -4.36 5.14
C PHE A 107 -5.57 -3.50 5.82
N TYR A 108 -4.61 -3.02 5.02
CA TYR A 108 -3.74 -1.91 5.35
C TYR A 108 -3.22 -1.28 4.06
N SER A 109 -2.65 -0.10 4.19
CA SER A 109 -2.08 0.64 3.06
C SER A 109 -0.63 1.01 3.38
N ILE A 110 0.19 1.19 2.35
CA ILE A 110 1.59 1.55 2.48
C ILE A 110 1.84 2.79 1.64
N LEU A 111 2.42 3.82 2.25
CA LEU A 111 3.07 4.90 1.53
C LEU A 111 4.58 4.71 1.65
N LEU A 112 5.27 4.58 0.52
CA LEU A 112 6.67 4.13 0.48
C LEU A 112 7.55 5.04 -0.38
N SER A 113 8.76 5.32 0.10
CA SER A 113 9.79 6.04 -0.67
C SER A 113 11.21 5.65 -0.27
N PRO A 114 12.17 5.56 -1.21
CA PRO A 114 13.58 5.41 -0.87
C PRO A 114 14.16 6.64 -0.15
N GLN A 115 13.57 7.83 -0.36
CA GLN A 115 13.97 9.06 0.32
C GLN A 115 13.35 9.20 1.71
N GLY A 116 12.35 8.37 2.05
CA GLY A 116 11.68 8.41 3.34
C GLY A 116 10.76 9.62 3.50
N MET A 117 10.48 9.99 4.75
CA MET A 117 9.60 11.10 5.10
C MET A 117 10.28 12.46 4.89
N GLY A 118 9.54 13.43 4.34
CA GLY A 118 9.93 14.83 4.41
C GLY A 118 9.82 15.39 5.83
N THR A 119 10.44 16.54 6.08
CA THR A 119 10.56 17.13 7.43
C THR A 119 9.22 17.33 8.13
N THR A 120 8.20 17.81 7.43
CA THR A 120 6.87 18.06 8.01
C THR A 120 6.18 16.76 8.43
N LEU A 121 6.22 15.74 7.57
CA LEU A 121 5.63 14.44 7.85
C LEU A 121 6.35 13.73 9.01
N SER A 122 7.69 13.77 9.02
CA SER A 122 8.51 13.25 10.12
C SER A 122 8.20 13.96 11.45
N LYS A 123 8.14 15.30 11.47
CA LYS A 123 7.75 16.04 12.68
C LYS A 123 6.39 15.60 13.19
N LEU A 124 5.39 15.49 12.31
CA LEU A 124 4.04 15.10 12.71
C LEU A 124 4.00 13.69 13.33
N LEU A 125 4.60 12.71 12.67
CA LEU A 125 4.47 11.29 13.04
C LEU A 125 5.47 10.83 14.10
N GLN A 126 6.69 11.38 14.09
CA GLN A 126 7.79 10.93 14.97
C GLN A 126 7.99 11.89 16.13
N THR A 127 7.98 13.21 15.90
CA THR A 127 8.20 14.19 16.98
C THR A 127 6.92 14.46 17.79
N PHE A 128 5.80 14.73 17.11
CA PHE A 128 4.52 14.98 17.76
C PHE A 128 3.69 13.71 18.00
N ASN A 129 4.19 12.56 17.53
CA ASN A 129 3.58 11.24 17.72
C ASN A 129 2.09 11.18 17.32
N ARG A 130 1.67 11.95 16.30
CA ARG A 130 0.30 11.95 15.76
C ARG A 130 0.03 10.73 14.88
N LYS A 131 0.27 9.53 15.43
CA LYS A 131 0.06 8.25 14.74
C LYS A 131 -1.42 7.87 14.63
N ASP A 132 -2.29 8.55 15.36
CA ASP A 132 -3.74 8.44 15.25
C ASP A 132 -4.24 8.71 13.83
N ILE A 133 -3.59 9.62 13.10
CA ILE A 133 -3.99 9.98 11.73
C ILE A 133 -3.72 8.85 10.71
N LEU A 134 -2.90 7.85 11.08
CA LEU A 134 -2.61 6.71 10.22
C LEU A 134 -3.72 5.66 10.28
N GLU A 135 -4.66 5.75 11.23
CA GLU A 135 -5.80 4.84 11.36
C GLU A 135 -7.04 5.44 10.67
N PHE A 136 -7.32 5.01 9.44
CA PHE A 136 -8.47 5.50 8.66
C PHE A 136 -9.79 4.81 9.04
N ARG A 137 -9.69 3.61 9.62
CA ARG A 137 -10.78 2.85 10.24
C ARG A 137 -10.24 1.99 11.38
N PRO A 138 -11.08 1.59 12.35
CA PRO A 138 -10.64 0.73 13.45
C PRO A 138 -9.85 -0.48 12.96
N LYS A 139 -8.60 -0.62 13.43
CA LYS A 139 -7.63 -1.67 13.08
C LYS A 139 -7.15 -1.67 11.61
N ARG A 140 -7.45 -0.65 10.82
CA ARG A 140 -6.94 -0.48 9.45
C ARG A 140 -6.06 0.75 9.38
N LYS A 141 -4.80 0.54 9.05
CA LYS A 141 -3.75 1.54 9.20
C LYS A 141 -2.96 1.75 7.92
N ILE A 142 -2.33 2.91 7.85
CA ILE A 142 -1.32 3.25 6.84
C ILE A 142 0.07 3.09 7.46
N GLN A 143 0.93 2.40 6.74
CA GLN A 143 2.34 2.29 7.05
C GLN A 143 3.11 3.32 6.22
N ILE A 144 4.05 4.02 6.85
CA ILE A 144 4.96 4.97 6.20
C ILE A 144 6.33 4.33 6.15
N ILE A 145 6.74 3.89 4.97
CA ILE A 145 7.93 3.06 4.79
C ILE A 145 9.04 3.85 4.11
N LYS A 146 10.21 3.86 4.74
CA LYS A 146 11.45 4.16 4.04
C LYS A 146 11.97 2.87 3.39
N TRP A 147 12.09 2.90 2.08
CA TRP A 147 12.56 1.77 1.29
C TRP A 147 14.09 1.77 1.17
N ASP A 148 14.73 0.65 1.51
CA ASP A 148 16.15 0.47 1.28
C ASP A 148 16.37 -0.13 -0.11
N TYR A 149 16.71 0.73 -1.07
CA TYR A 149 16.98 0.34 -2.46
C TYR A 149 18.02 -0.79 -2.57
N GLN A 150 19.05 -0.80 -1.72
CA GLN A 150 20.14 -1.78 -1.83
C GLN A 150 19.70 -3.14 -1.30
N LYS A 151 18.93 -3.15 -0.22
CA LYS A 151 18.43 -4.39 0.40
C LYS A 151 17.17 -4.92 -0.27
N GLN A 152 16.46 -4.09 -1.02
CA GLN A 152 15.10 -4.35 -1.48
C GLN A 152 14.18 -4.75 -0.32
N ASP A 153 14.26 -3.99 0.78
CA ASP A 153 13.49 -4.23 2.00
C ASP A 153 13.24 -2.92 2.78
N ILE A 154 12.47 -3.00 3.86
CA ILE A 154 12.13 -1.87 4.74
C ILE A 154 13.36 -1.41 5.54
N ASP A 155 13.62 -0.10 5.55
CA ASP A 155 14.41 0.54 6.60
C ASP A 155 13.54 0.74 7.85
N PHE A 156 13.54 -0.25 8.74
CA PHE A 156 12.71 -0.25 9.95
C PHE A 156 12.99 0.91 10.90
N MET A 157 14.21 1.46 10.90
CA MET A 157 14.59 2.55 11.81
C MET A 157 13.94 3.88 11.41
N ASN A 158 13.68 4.06 10.12
CA ASN A 158 13.15 5.28 9.55
C ASN A 158 11.70 5.14 9.04
N SER A 159 11.03 4.05 9.41
CA SER A 159 9.65 3.74 9.04
C SER A 159 8.69 3.83 10.23
N VAL A 160 7.40 3.94 9.94
CA VAL A 160 6.30 3.88 10.90
C VAL A 160 5.32 2.81 10.42
N LEU A 161 5.20 1.72 11.18
CA LEU A 161 4.41 0.52 10.83
C LEU A 161 3.13 0.38 11.65
#